data_AF-A0A266PZV9-F1
#
_entry.id   AF-A0A266PZV9-F1
#
_cell.length_a   1.000
_cell.length_b   1.000
_cell.length_c   1.000
_cell.angle_alpha   90.00
_cell.angle_beta   90.00
_cell.angle_gamma   90.00
#
_symmetry.space_group_name_H-M   'P 1'
#
loop_
_entity.id
_entity.type
_entity.pdbx_description
1 polymer ?
#
loop_
_entity_poly.entity_id
_entity_poly.type
_entity_poly.pdbx_seq_one_letter_code
_entity_poly.pdbx_strand_id
1 'polypeptide(L)'
;MRIPLVGGLIKTLTGFNLTMPRIHRAKVTYADGLISDVWVYRGNDLFRCYDTRQSFIQNYPHGTHSILPPWHTHGRYAITMTWRNIMRITKIYWKRFASPVSLATGLLLGAFAMLLNQQPVIASVHQPVYQQDLIPQPNSQLPEISQGDKNPFSGFQIYLVGEFANELLFQVHWPDRSFLSIKESELVALGFEVARVGNAMAKVTFDREVIYALPKRSTQAAYDRTQVVQQDQAQN
;
A
#
# COMPACT_ATOMS: atom_id res chain seq x y z
N MET A 1 54.76 37.96 3.75
CA MET A 1 55.36 38.48 5.00
C MET A 1 55.55 37.34 5.99
N ARG A 2 56.71 37.28 6.63
CA ARG A 2 57.10 36.25 7.61
C ARG A 2 56.71 36.72 9.02
N ILE A 3 56.23 35.83 9.88
CA ILE A 3 55.97 36.15 11.28
C ILE A 3 57.32 36.39 11.97
N PRO A 4 57.58 37.59 12.53
CA PRO A 4 58.85 37.84 13.22
C PRO A 4 59.01 36.88 14.41
N LEU A 5 60.26 36.49 14.69
CA LEU A 5 60.70 35.53 15.73
C LEU A 5 60.32 34.06 15.46
N VAL A 6 59.05 33.73 15.24
CA VAL A 6 58.59 32.32 15.15
C VAL A 6 58.75 31.74 13.73
N GLY A 7 58.54 32.56 12.71
CA GLY A 7 58.71 32.13 11.31
C GLY A 7 60.16 31.78 10.96
N GLY A 8 61.12 32.29 11.75
CA GLY A 8 62.54 31.94 11.78
C GLY A 8 62.73 30.44 12.02
N LEU A 9 62.39 30.06 13.24
CA LEU A 9 62.60 28.76 13.87
C LEU A 9 61.83 27.62 13.18
N ILE A 10 60.58 27.88 12.79
CA ILE A 10 59.73 26.86 12.15
C ILE A 10 60.25 26.50 10.75
N LYS A 11 60.78 27.48 10.01
CA LYS A 11 61.37 27.25 8.69
C LYS A 11 62.63 26.39 8.79
N THR A 12 63.46 26.62 9.79
CA THR A 12 64.69 25.84 10.00
C THR A 12 64.39 24.42 10.47
N LEU A 13 63.32 24.22 11.25
CA LEU A 13 62.96 22.88 11.75
C LEU A 13 62.16 22.04 10.75
N THR A 14 61.21 22.65 10.02
CA THR A 14 60.23 21.93 9.18
C THR A 14 60.41 22.18 7.69
N GLY A 15 61.27 23.09 7.27
CA GLY A 15 61.45 23.50 5.87
C GLY A 15 60.30 24.35 5.30
N PHE A 16 59.17 24.44 6.00
CA PHE A 16 58.00 25.18 5.53
C PHE A 16 58.05 26.67 5.90
N ASN A 17 57.70 27.53 4.94
CA ASN A 17 57.55 28.96 5.17
C ASN A 17 56.19 29.26 5.80
N LEU A 18 56.15 29.47 7.12
CA LEU A 18 54.94 29.91 7.81
C LEU A 18 54.59 31.34 7.37
N THR A 19 53.48 31.47 6.64
CA THR A 19 52.93 32.75 6.18
C THR A 19 51.85 33.22 7.15
N MET A 20 51.76 34.53 7.39
CA MET A 20 50.73 35.11 8.24
C MET A 20 49.32 34.78 7.69
N PRO A 21 48.33 34.48 8.56
CA PRO A 21 46.95 34.38 8.11
C PRO A 21 46.53 35.69 7.44
N ARG A 22 45.85 35.60 6.30
CA ARG A 22 45.31 36.76 5.58
C ARG A 22 44.10 37.28 6.36
N ILE A 23 44.30 38.35 7.13
CA ILE A 23 43.28 38.99 7.95
C ILE A 23 42.91 40.33 7.31
N HIS A 24 41.61 40.58 7.15
CA HIS A 24 41.08 41.88 6.74
C HIS A 24 40.38 42.53 7.93
N ARG A 25 40.51 43.85 8.03
CA ARG A 25 39.89 44.67 9.05
C ARG A 25 39.02 45.72 8.37
N ALA A 26 37.70 45.60 8.52
CA ALA A 26 36.75 46.60 8.06
C ALA A 26 36.42 47.55 9.22
N LYS A 27 36.47 48.84 8.95
CA LYS A 27 36.13 49.89 9.91
C LYS A 27 34.82 50.52 9.48
N VAL A 28 33.79 50.40 10.31
CA VAL A 28 32.48 51.02 10.11
C VAL A 28 32.50 52.37 10.81
N THR A 29 32.25 53.43 10.06
CA THR A 29 32.40 54.80 10.54
C THR A 29 31.13 55.58 10.20
N TYR A 30 30.63 56.38 11.14
CA TYR A 30 29.57 57.35 10.87
C TYR A 30 30.12 58.51 10.01
N ALA A 31 29.23 59.33 9.47
CA ALA A 31 29.58 60.41 8.52
C ALA A 31 30.55 61.46 9.12
N ASP A 32 30.59 61.58 10.45
CA ASP A 32 31.49 62.45 11.23
C ASP A 32 32.87 61.82 11.50
N GLY A 33 33.12 60.60 11.04
CA GLY A 33 34.37 59.88 11.29
C GLY A 33 34.40 59.14 12.63
N LEU A 34 33.31 59.13 13.39
CA LEU A 34 33.19 58.34 14.62
C LEU A 34 33.10 56.84 14.29
N ILE A 35 33.99 56.06 14.90
CA ILE A 35 34.06 54.61 14.68
C ILE A 35 32.86 53.96 15.37
N SER A 36 31.95 53.41 14.58
CA SER A 36 30.80 52.65 15.08
C SER A 36 31.21 51.23 15.43
N ASP A 37 31.96 50.57 14.54
CA ASP A 37 32.34 49.16 14.71
C ASP A 37 33.62 48.81 13.92
N VAL A 38 34.28 47.73 14.32
CA VAL A 38 35.45 47.16 13.64
C VAL A 38 35.26 45.66 13.49
N TRP A 39 35.15 45.21 12.24
CA TRP A 39 35.03 43.79 11.92
C TRP A 39 36.37 43.25 11.48
N VAL A 40 36.80 42.15 12.11
CA VAL A 40 38.00 41.41 11.73
C VAL A 40 37.56 40.08 11.16
N TYR A 41 37.93 39.80 9.92
CA TYR A 41 37.57 38.56 9.24
C TYR A 41 38.75 38.00 8.46
N ARG A 42 38.69 36.69 8.19
CA ARG A 42 39.70 36.00 7.40
C ARG A 42 39.41 36.25 5.92
N GLY A 43 40.39 36.75 5.18
CA GLY A 43 40.19 37.17 3.79
C GLY A 43 39.87 36.03 2.81
N ASN A 44 40.12 34.78 3.21
CA ASN A 44 40.01 33.59 2.34
C ASN A 44 38.63 33.42 1.73
N ASP A 45 37.55 33.74 2.46
CA ASP A 45 36.19 33.51 1.99
C ASP A 45 35.73 34.61 1.02
N LEU A 46 36.24 35.83 1.19
CA LEU A 46 35.85 36.97 0.37
C LEU A 46 36.50 36.95 -1.01
N PHE A 47 37.70 36.38 -1.14
CA PHE A 47 38.38 36.27 -2.44
C PHE A 47 37.60 35.45 -3.47
N ARG A 48 36.85 34.43 -3.04
CA ARG A 48 35.99 33.66 -3.94
C ARG A 48 34.90 34.53 -4.59
N CYS A 49 34.45 35.57 -3.90
CA CYS A 49 33.46 36.50 -4.44
C CYS A 49 34.06 37.51 -5.44
N TYR A 50 35.37 37.76 -5.38
CA TYR A 50 36.09 38.65 -6.29
C TYR A 50 36.74 37.95 -7.48
N ASP A 51 36.83 36.61 -7.48
CA ASP A 51 37.21 35.85 -8.68
C ASP A 51 36.04 35.81 -9.66
N THR A 52 35.75 36.96 -10.27
CA THR A 52 34.65 37.09 -11.24
C THR A 52 34.99 36.42 -12.57
N ARG A 53 36.24 35.97 -12.76
CA ARG A 53 36.83 35.50 -14.04
C ARG A 53 36.37 36.35 -15.23
N GLN A 54 36.08 37.63 -14.98
CA GLN A 54 35.35 38.45 -15.92
C GLN A 54 36.31 38.84 -17.04
N SER A 55 36.06 38.32 -18.23
CA SER A 55 36.76 38.72 -19.45
C SER A 55 36.05 39.93 -20.06
N PHE A 56 36.77 41.03 -20.26
CA PHE A 56 36.25 42.17 -21.02
C PHE A 56 36.25 41.84 -22.51
N ILE A 57 35.06 41.83 -23.12
CA ILE A 57 34.90 41.67 -24.57
C ILE A 57 34.74 43.05 -25.17
N GLN A 58 35.61 43.42 -26.11
CA GLN A 58 35.62 44.75 -26.73
C GLN A 58 34.31 45.07 -27.47
N ASN A 59 33.67 44.06 -28.06
CA ASN A 59 32.41 44.18 -28.81
C ASN A 59 31.27 43.45 -28.09
N TYR A 60 31.04 43.75 -26.82
CA TYR A 60 29.92 43.16 -26.08
C TYR A 60 28.59 43.77 -26.55
N PRO A 61 27.68 42.99 -27.18
CA PRO A 61 26.49 43.53 -27.84
C PRO A 61 25.42 44.07 -26.90
N HIS A 62 25.52 43.80 -25.59
CA HIS A 62 24.50 44.15 -24.61
C HIS A 62 24.83 45.40 -23.76
N GLY A 63 25.94 46.11 -24.05
CA GLY A 63 26.35 47.31 -23.33
C GLY A 63 26.66 47.09 -21.84
N THR A 64 26.97 48.18 -21.13
CA THR A 64 27.19 48.15 -19.67
C THR A 64 25.85 47.90 -18.98
N HIS A 65 25.71 46.75 -18.33
CA HIS A 65 24.54 46.40 -17.53
C HIS A 65 24.98 45.85 -16.18
N SER A 66 24.12 45.97 -15.17
CA SER A 66 24.31 45.32 -13.88
C SER A 66 23.29 44.20 -13.74
N ILE A 67 23.75 43.02 -13.31
CA ILE A 67 22.87 41.89 -13.05
C ILE A 67 22.49 41.95 -11.58
N LEU A 68 21.19 41.80 -11.30
CA LEU A 68 20.71 41.65 -9.94
C LEU A 68 21.24 40.31 -9.37
N PRO A 69 22.05 40.31 -8.29
CA PRO A 69 22.67 39.07 -7.83
C PRO A 69 21.60 38.10 -7.31
N PRO A 70 21.78 36.77 -7.47
CA PRO A 70 20.79 35.75 -7.11
C PRO A 70 20.26 35.84 -5.66
N TRP A 71 21.04 36.45 -4.77
CA TRP A 71 20.62 36.73 -3.39
C TRP A 71 19.35 37.57 -3.32
N HIS A 72 19.15 38.54 -4.22
CA HIS A 72 17.99 39.43 -4.19
C HIS A 72 16.71 38.76 -4.71
N THR A 73 16.83 37.74 -5.56
CA THR A 73 15.70 37.02 -6.14
C THR A 73 15.32 35.79 -5.32
N HIS A 74 16.29 34.92 -5.01
CA HIS A 74 16.06 33.63 -4.36
C HIS A 74 16.59 33.57 -2.93
N GLY A 75 17.68 34.28 -2.64
CA GLY A 75 18.36 34.21 -1.34
C GLY A 75 17.65 34.93 -0.19
N ARG A 76 16.99 36.06 -0.47
CA ARG A 76 16.32 36.91 0.54
C ARG A 76 15.29 36.14 1.38
N TYR A 77 14.61 35.17 0.78
CA TYR A 77 13.58 34.34 1.43
C TYR A 77 14.05 32.91 1.71
N ALA A 78 15.34 32.62 1.54
CA ALA A 78 15.88 31.30 1.81
C ALA A 78 15.86 31.05 3.33
N ILE A 79 15.10 30.03 3.74
CA ILE A 79 15.04 29.60 5.14
C ILE A 79 16.28 28.76 5.43
N THR A 80 17.02 29.10 6.49
CA THR A 80 18.14 28.27 6.94
C THR A 80 17.65 26.91 7.43
N MET A 81 18.26 25.83 6.94
CA MET A 81 17.87 24.46 7.30
C MET A 81 18.46 24.08 8.66
N THR A 82 17.83 24.59 9.71
CA THR A 82 18.09 24.18 11.09
C THR A 82 17.45 22.82 11.38
N TRP A 83 17.95 22.09 12.39
CA TRP A 83 17.36 20.82 12.85
C TRP A 83 15.86 20.92 13.13
N ARG A 84 15.39 22.04 13.67
CA ARG A 84 13.95 22.28 13.92
C ARG A 84 13.15 22.37 12.62
N ASN A 85 13.70 23.03 11.60
CA ASN A 85 13.07 23.13 10.28
C ASN A 85 13.07 21.78 9.57
N ILE A 86 14.16 21.02 9.67
CA ILE A 86 14.25 19.65 9.15
C ILE A 86 13.18 18.76 9.79
N MET A 87 13.10 18.73 11.13
CA MET A 87 12.09 17.93 11.84
C MET A 87 10.66 18.36 11.51
N ARG A 88 10.42 19.68 11.33
CA ARG A 88 9.11 20.18 10.91
C ARG A 88 8.75 19.66 9.53
N ILE A 89 9.68 19.77 8.57
CA ILE A 89 9.47 19.30 7.20
C ILE A 89 9.25 17.79 7.19
N THR A 90 10.11 16.99 7.83
CA THR A 90 9.94 15.53 7.90
C THR A 90 8.59 15.15 8.52
N LYS A 91 8.15 15.82 9.60
CA LYS A 91 6.83 15.63 10.20
C LYS A 91 5.68 15.95 9.22
N ILE A 92 5.80 17.02 8.43
CA ILE A 92 4.80 17.38 7.42
C ILE A 92 4.72 16.28 6.34
N TYR A 93 5.86 15.83 5.82
CA TYR A 93 5.91 14.76 4.82
C TYR A 93 5.38 13.43 5.39
N TRP A 94 5.77 13.08 6.62
CA TRP A 94 5.25 11.89 7.31
C TRP A 94 3.73 11.92 7.42
N LYS A 95 3.15 13.06 7.84
CA LYS A 95 1.69 13.22 7.92
C LYS A 95 1.01 13.19 6.55
N ARG A 96 1.62 13.82 5.55
CA ARG A 96 1.08 13.87 4.18
C ARG A 96 1.07 12.50 3.51
N PHE A 97 2.07 11.67 3.79
CA PHE A 97 2.26 10.40 3.11
C PHE A 97 1.94 9.16 3.97
N ALA A 98 1.48 9.31 5.21
CA ALA A 98 1.13 8.17 6.07
C ALA A 98 0.10 7.20 5.44
N SER A 99 -0.97 7.73 4.83
CA SER A 99 -2.02 6.91 4.21
C SER A 99 -1.54 6.14 2.96
N PRO A 100 -0.94 6.77 1.93
CA PRO A 100 -0.45 6.02 0.77
C PRO A 100 0.71 5.10 1.09
N VAL A 101 1.61 5.48 2.02
CA VAL A 101 2.74 4.62 2.42
C VAL A 101 2.25 3.38 3.15
N SER A 102 1.30 3.50 4.09
CA SER A 102 0.76 2.34 4.79
C SER A 102 0.07 1.35 3.84
N LEU A 103 -0.70 1.86 2.86
CA LEU A 103 -1.34 1.04 1.83
C LEU A 103 -0.28 0.33 0.97
N ALA A 104 0.73 1.05 0.49
CA ALA A 104 1.80 0.47 -0.31
C ALA A 104 2.58 -0.60 0.48
N THR A 105 2.90 -0.33 1.75
CA THR A 105 3.57 -1.32 2.62
C THR A 105 2.70 -2.54 2.87
N GLY A 106 1.39 -2.37 3.06
CA GLY A 106 0.45 -3.47 3.24
C GLY A 106 0.33 -4.34 2.00
N LEU A 107 0.23 -3.74 0.81
CA LEU A 107 0.20 -4.48 -0.46
C LEU A 107 1.51 -5.26 -0.70
N LEU A 108 2.65 -4.63 -0.44
CA LEU A 108 3.96 -5.28 -0.59
C LEU A 108 4.11 -6.44 0.39
N LEU A 109 3.76 -6.24 1.66
CA LEU A 109 3.81 -7.30 2.68
C LEU A 109 2.81 -8.43 2.38
N GLY A 110 1.60 -8.10 1.92
CA GLY A 110 0.59 -9.08 1.54
C GLY A 110 1.01 -9.91 0.32
N ALA A 111 1.54 -9.27 -0.73
CA ALA A 111 2.08 -9.95 -1.90
C ALA A 111 3.27 -10.85 -1.53
N PHE A 112 4.15 -10.38 -0.63
CA PHE A 112 5.25 -11.18 -0.12
C PHE A 112 4.76 -12.38 0.69
N ALA A 113 3.78 -12.20 1.59
CA ALA A 113 3.19 -13.28 2.36
C ALA A 113 2.47 -14.31 1.47
N MET A 114 1.82 -13.86 0.40
CA MET A 114 1.23 -14.73 -0.61
C MET A 114 2.32 -15.57 -1.29
N LEU A 115 3.45 -14.96 -1.66
CA LEU A 115 4.58 -15.64 -2.31
C LEU A 115 5.19 -16.72 -1.40
N LEU A 116 5.26 -16.47 -0.08
CA LEU A 116 5.72 -17.47 0.89
C LEU A 116 4.74 -18.63 1.10
N ASN A 117 3.44 -18.40 0.93
CA ASN A 117 2.38 -19.40 1.18
C ASN A 117 1.85 -20.06 -0.11
N GLN A 118 2.55 -19.94 -1.24
CA GLN A 118 2.16 -20.65 -2.46
C GLN A 118 2.35 -22.16 -2.26
N GLN A 119 1.26 -22.87 -1.97
CA GLN A 119 1.24 -24.32 -2.08
C GLN A 119 1.05 -24.70 -3.55
N PRO A 120 1.85 -25.63 -4.10
CA PRO A 120 1.61 -26.13 -5.44
C PRO A 120 0.27 -26.86 -5.46
N VAL A 121 -0.68 -26.39 -6.26
CA VAL A 121 -1.90 -27.13 -6.56
C VAL A 121 -1.50 -28.32 -7.41
N ILE A 122 -1.36 -29.49 -6.79
CA ILE A 122 -1.16 -30.75 -7.51
C ILE A 122 -2.47 -31.02 -8.24
N ALA A 123 -2.49 -30.80 -9.55
CA ALA A 123 -3.59 -31.25 -10.39
C ALA A 123 -3.66 -32.78 -10.28
N SER A 124 -4.61 -33.30 -9.52
CA SER A 124 -4.85 -34.72 -9.42
C SER A 124 -5.29 -35.23 -10.79
N VAL A 125 -4.39 -35.94 -11.48
CA VAL A 125 -4.71 -36.70 -12.69
C VAL A 125 -5.84 -37.65 -12.33
N HIS A 126 -7.00 -37.43 -12.93
CA HIS A 126 -8.15 -38.31 -12.77
C HIS A 126 -7.76 -39.69 -13.32
N GLN A 127 -7.55 -40.67 -12.44
CA GLN A 127 -7.33 -42.04 -12.87
C GLN A 127 -8.64 -42.56 -13.47
N PRO A 128 -8.62 -43.23 -14.65
CA PRO A 128 -9.80 -43.92 -15.13
C PRO A 128 -10.13 -45.04 -14.16
N VAL A 129 -11.28 -44.92 -13.50
CA VAL A 129 -11.83 -45.95 -12.61
C VAL A 129 -12.19 -47.17 -13.46
N TYR A 130 -11.63 -48.33 -13.14
CA TYR A 130 -12.11 -49.61 -13.68
C TYR A 130 -13.55 -49.83 -13.20
N GLN A 131 -14.50 -49.93 -14.14
CA GLN A 131 -15.88 -50.33 -13.87
C GLN A 131 -15.87 -51.74 -13.25
N GLN A 132 -16.26 -51.85 -11.98
CA GLN A 132 -16.71 -53.11 -11.42
C GLN A 132 -18.10 -53.42 -11.96
N ASP A 133 -18.28 -54.64 -12.46
CA ASP A 133 -19.54 -55.14 -12.98
C ASP A 133 -20.65 -55.05 -11.93
N LEU A 134 -21.79 -54.55 -12.40
CA LEU A 134 -22.97 -54.15 -11.65
C LEU A 134 -23.62 -55.36 -10.97
N ILE A 135 -23.70 -55.34 -9.64
CA ILE A 135 -24.82 -55.99 -8.92
C ILE A 135 -26.06 -55.16 -9.28
N PRO A 136 -27.20 -55.76 -9.68
CA PRO A 136 -28.40 -55.00 -10.02
C PRO A 136 -28.94 -54.28 -8.78
N GLN A 137 -28.64 -52.99 -8.65
CA GLN A 137 -29.40 -52.13 -7.78
C GLN A 137 -30.80 -51.93 -8.38
N PRO A 138 -31.86 -51.92 -7.54
CA PRO A 138 -33.17 -51.54 -8.02
C PRO A 138 -33.11 -50.07 -8.48
N ASN A 139 -33.40 -49.87 -9.76
CA ASN A 139 -33.59 -48.62 -10.49
C ASN A 139 -33.63 -47.35 -9.62
N SER A 140 -32.50 -46.66 -9.51
CA SER A 140 -32.48 -45.23 -9.15
C SER A 140 -32.47 -44.43 -10.46
N GLN A 141 -33.56 -44.53 -11.21
CA GLN A 141 -33.89 -43.50 -12.19
C GLN A 141 -34.22 -42.24 -11.39
N LEU A 142 -33.58 -41.11 -11.73
CA LEU A 142 -34.10 -39.80 -11.34
C LEU A 142 -35.59 -39.78 -11.72
N PRO A 143 -36.49 -39.32 -10.84
CA PRO A 143 -37.90 -39.26 -11.19
C PRO A 143 -38.04 -38.42 -12.45
N GLU A 144 -38.54 -39.02 -13.54
CA GLU A 144 -39.08 -38.26 -14.65
C GLU A 144 -40.31 -37.55 -14.10
N ILE A 145 -40.13 -36.28 -13.75
CA ILE A 145 -41.20 -35.41 -13.30
C ILE A 145 -42.06 -35.13 -14.53
N SER A 146 -43.16 -35.87 -14.63
CA SER A 146 -44.22 -35.61 -15.60
C SER A 146 -45.06 -34.43 -15.10
N GLN A 147 -45.50 -33.56 -16.01
CA GLN A 147 -46.30 -32.37 -15.69
C GLN A 147 -47.48 -32.73 -14.76
N GLY A 148 -47.42 -32.28 -13.50
CA GLY A 148 -48.43 -32.54 -12.47
C GLY A 148 -47.89 -33.08 -11.15
N ASP A 149 -46.60 -33.40 -11.04
CA ASP A 149 -46.01 -33.87 -9.79
C ASP A 149 -45.82 -32.76 -8.74
N LYS A 150 -45.93 -33.15 -7.47
CA LYS A 150 -45.75 -32.24 -6.32
C LYS A 150 -44.30 -31.78 -6.26
N ASN A 151 -44.10 -30.49 -5.99
CA ASN A 151 -42.79 -29.88 -5.84
C ASN A 151 -41.88 -30.73 -4.91
N PRO A 152 -40.70 -31.18 -5.39
CA PRO A 152 -39.78 -32.03 -4.62
C PRO A 152 -39.21 -31.31 -3.40
N PHE A 153 -39.27 -29.97 -3.36
CA PHE A 153 -38.84 -29.15 -2.25
C PHE A 153 -40.00 -28.54 -1.43
N SER A 154 -41.22 -29.08 -1.58
CA SER A 154 -42.39 -28.61 -0.82
C SER A 154 -42.16 -28.73 0.70
N GLY A 155 -42.31 -27.60 1.40
CA GLY A 155 -42.09 -27.50 2.86
C GLY A 155 -40.65 -27.22 3.29
N PHE A 156 -39.68 -27.17 2.36
CA PHE A 156 -38.31 -26.79 2.67
C PHE A 156 -38.04 -25.32 2.35
N GLN A 157 -37.10 -24.73 3.09
CA GLN A 157 -36.69 -23.34 2.86
C GLN A 157 -35.51 -23.31 1.91
N ILE A 158 -35.68 -22.62 0.79
CA ILE A 158 -34.64 -22.38 -0.20
C ILE A 158 -34.04 -21.00 0.06
N TYR A 159 -32.71 -20.94 0.19
CA TYR A 159 -31.96 -19.71 0.39
C TYR A 159 -31.09 -19.41 -0.81
N LEU A 160 -31.02 -18.13 -1.20
CA LEU A 160 -30.00 -17.66 -2.14
C LEU A 160 -28.73 -17.32 -1.35
N VAL A 161 -27.64 -18.01 -1.66
CA VAL A 161 -26.37 -17.90 -0.92
C VAL A 161 -25.38 -16.98 -1.64
N GLY A 162 -25.40 -16.98 -2.97
CA GLY A 162 -24.53 -16.13 -3.75
C GLY A 162 -24.47 -16.55 -5.21
N GLU A 163 -23.45 -16.05 -5.89
CA GLU A 163 -23.17 -16.32 -7.29
C GLU A 163 -21.77 -16.91 -7.37
N PHE A 164 -21.63 -18.07 -8.01
CA PHE A 164 -20.34 -18.73 -8.22
C PHE A 164 -20.21 -19.08 -9.69
N ALA A 165 -19.11 -18.64 -10.32
CA ALA A 165 -18.87 -18.85 -11.75
C ALA A 165 -20.03 -18.41 -12.66
N ASN A 166 -20.68 -17.29 -12.34
CA ASN A 166 -21.81 -16.71 -13.09
C ASN A 166 -23.10 -17.57 -13.08
N GLU A 167 -23.21 -18.52 -12.14
CA GLU A 167 -24.43 -19.27 -11.83
C GLU A 167 -24.90 -18.92 -10.41
N LEU A 168 -26.21 -18.82 -10.20
CA LEU A 168 -26.77 -18.63 -8.86
C LEU A 168 -26.67 -19.94 -8.05
N LEU A 169 -26.25 -19.80 -6.79
CA LEU A 169 -26.13 -20.92 -5.86
C LEU A 169 -27.23 -20.86 -4.80
N PHE A 170 -27.97 -21.95 -4.71
CA PHE A 170 -29.07 -22.13 -3.78
C PHE A 170 -28.71 -23.14 -2.70
N GLN A 171 -29.21 -22.92 -1.48
CA GLN A 171 -29.16 -23.90 -0.40
C GLN A 171 -30.57 -24.26 0.04
N VAL A 172 -30.91 -25.54 -0.07
CA VAL A 172 -32.16 -26.10 0.49
C VAL A 172 -31.85 -26.59 1.89
N HIS A 173 -32.57 -26.08 2.88
CA HIS A 173 -32.40 -26.47 4.29
C HIS A 173 -33.43 -27.52 4.70
N TRP A 174 -32.96 -28.60 5.33
CA TRP A 174 -33.83 -29.57 6.00
C TRP A 174 -34.14 -29.17 7.45
N PRO A 175 -35.24 -29.70 8.03
CA PRO A 175 -35.55 -29.53 9.45
C PRO A 175 -34.40 -29.90 10.39
N ASP A 176 -33.56 -30.86 9.99
CA ASP A 176 -32.42 -31.38 10.74
C ASP A 176 -31.15 -30.49 10.68
N ARG A 177 -31.27 -29.27 10.13
CA ARG A 177 -30.17 -28.30 9.90
C ARG A 177 -29.12 -28.71 8.86
N SER A 178 -29.26 -29.87 8.23
CA SER A 178 -28.50 -30.21 7.02
C SER A 178 -28.93 -29.32 5.85
N PHE A 179 -28.04 -29.13 4.89
CA PHE A 179 -28.30 -28.33 3.70
C PHE A 179 -27.75 -29.01 2.45
N LEU A 180 -28.43 -28.81 1.32
CA LEU A 180 -27.99 -29.24 0.00
C LEU A 180 -27.75 -28.00 -0.84
N SER A 181 -26.53 -27.90 -1.36
CA SER A 181 -26.16 -26.86 -2.30
C SER A 181 -26.53 -27.31 -3.70
N ILE A 182 -27.36 -26.54 -4.38
CA ILE A 182 -27.83 -26.80 -5.74
C ILE A 182 -27.52 -25.58 -6.61
N LYS A 183 -27.03 -25.82 -7.82
CA LYS A 183 -26.81 -24.76 -8.81
C LYS A 183 -28.09 -24.40 -9.55
N GLU A 184 -28.12 -23.21 -10.12
CA GLU A 184 -29.22 -22.76 -10.99
C GLU A 184 -29.52 -23.76 -12.12
N SER A 185 -28.49 -24.24 -12.81
CA SER A 185 -28.62 -25.21 -13.92
C SER A 185 -29.24 -26.55 -13.47
N GLU A 186 -28.97 -26.98 -12.24
CA GLU A 186 -29.55 -28.18 -11.65
C GLU A 186 -31.02 -27.97 -11.24
N LEU A 187 -31.38 -26.78 -10.73
CA LEU A 187 -32.78 -26.43 -10.48
C LEU A 187 -33.59 -26.38 -11.78
N VAL A 188 -33.03 -25.80 -12.84
CA VAL A 188 -33.68 -25.75 -14.16
C VAL A 188 -33.85 -27.17 -14.72
N ALA A 189 -32.86 -28.04 -14.54
CA ALA A 189 -32.97 -29.45 -14.92
C ALA A 189 -34.06 -30.21 -14.13
N LEU A 190 -34.33 -29.80 -12.88
CA LEU A 190 -35.42 -30.31 -12.05
C LEU A 190 -36.80 -29.72 -12.39
N GLY A 191 -36.90 -28.86 -13.41
CA GLY A 191 -38.16 -28.24 -13.85
C GLY A 191 -38.54 -26.95 -13.12
N PHE A 192 -37.61 -26.33 -12.40
CA PHE A 192 -37.82 -25.04 -11.77
C PHE A 192 -37.45 -23.88 -12.70
N GLU A 193 -38.33 -22.90 -12.82
CA GLU A 193 -38.02 -21.62 -13.45
C GLU A 193 -37.45 -20.65 -12.44
N VAL A 194 -36.23 -20.17 -12.68
CA VAL A 194 -35.54 -19.24 -11.78
C VAL A 194 -35.56 -17.84 -12.40
N ALA A 195 -36.08 -16.87 -11.64
CA ALA A 195 -36.09 -15.46 -12.02
C ALA A 195 -35.45 -14.61 -10.92
N ARG A 196 -34.38 -13.90 -11.24
CA ARG A 196 -33.73 -12.96 -10.32
C ARG A 196 -34.63 -11.74 -10.11
N VAL A 197 -35.07 -11.50 -8.87
CA VAL A 197 -35.93 -10.36 -8.51
C VAL A 197 -35.12 -9.21 -7.90
N GLY A 198 -33.97 -9.51 -7.27
CA GLY A 198 -33.06 -8.50 -6.73
C GLY A 198 -31.63 -9.02 -6.53
N ASN A 199 -30.77 -8.23 -5.89
CA ASN A 199 -29.36 -8.59 -5.70
C ASN A 199 -29.15 -9.79 -4.77
N ALA A 200 -30.09 -10.06 -3.86
CA ALA A 200 -30.00 -11.12 -2.86
C ALA A 200 -31.30 -11.92 -2.73
N MET A 201 -32.18 -11.85 -3.74
CA MET A 201 -33.46 -12.55 -3.76
C MET A 201 -33.74 -13.07 -5.16
N ALA A 202 -34.14 -14.34 -5.22
CA ALA A 202 -34.57 -14.99 -6.45
C ALA A 202 -35.97 -15.57 -6.25
N LYS A 203 -36.79 -15.50 -7.28
CA LYS A 203 -38.08 -16.17 -7.36
C LYS A 203 -37.87 -17.47 -8.10
N VAL A 204 -38.27 -18.57 -7.48
CA VAL A 204 -38.18 -19.92 -8.03
C VAL A 204 -39.62 -20.40 -8.21
N THR A 205 -40.03 -20.65 -9.44
CA THR A 205 -41.37 -21.11 -9.79
C THR A 205 -41.30 -22.59 -10.17
N PHE A 206 -42.19 -23.40 -9.63
CA PHE A 206 -42.36 -24.79 -10.05
C PHE A 206 -43.82 -25.01 -10.41
N ASP A 207 -44.10 -25.22 -11.70
CA ASP A 207 -45.45 -25.29 -12.26
C ASP A 207 -46.35 -24.10 -11.86
N ARG A 208 -47.06 -24.18 -10.73
CA ARG A 208 -47.93 -23.12 -10.19
C ARG A 208 -47.54 -22.62 -8.80
N GLU A 209 -46.53 -23.22 -8.18
CA GLU A 209 -46.04 -22.83 -6.86
C GLU A 209 -44.90 -21.82 -7.01
N VAL A 210 -45.00 -20.69 -6.30
CA VAL A 210 -43.97 -19.65 -6.29
C VAL A 210 -43.26 -19.70 -4.95
N ILE A 211 -41.96 -20.00 -4.98
CA ILE A 211 -41.08 -19.98 -3.82
C ILE A 211 -40.14 -18.78 -3.94
N TYR A 212 -40.09 -17.97 -2.88
CA TYR A 212 -39.12 -16.89 -2.79
C TYR A 212 -37.88 -17.39 -2.05
N ALA A 213 -36.75 -17.45 -2.77
CA ALA A 213 -35.45 -17.71 -2.18
C ALA A 213 -34.94 -16.42 -1.54
N LEU A 214 -35.08 -16.33 -0.21
CA LEU A 214 -34.64 -15.20 0.59
C LEU A 214 -33.13 -15.24 0.84
N PRO A 215 -32.49 -14.09 1.08
CA PRO A 215 -31.09 -14.06 1.46
C PRO A 215 -30.92 -14.70 2.84
N LYS A 216 -29.93 -15.59 2.96
CA LYS A 216 -29.53 -16.11 4.27
C LYS A 216 -29.03 -14.95 5.12
N ARG A 217 -29.63 -14.72 6.31
CA ARG A 217 -29.09 -13.75 7.26
C ARG A 217 -27.67 -14.17 7.60
N SER A 218 -26.69 -13.34 7.24
CA SER A 218 -25.30 -13.54 7.63
C SER A 218 -25.22 -13.53 9.16
N THR A 219 -25.23 -14.71 9.77
CA THR A 219 -24.77 -14.86 11.15
C THR A 219 -23.31 -14.44 11.15
N GLN A 220 -22.98 -13.38 11.91
CA GLN A 220 -21.59 -13.02 12.18
C GLN A 220 -20.84 -14.28 12.58
N ALA A 221 -19.67 -14.51 11.99
CA ALA A 221 -18.81 -15.63 12.31
C ALA A 221 -18.51 -15.61 13.81
N ALA A 222 -19.31 -16.33 14.59
CA ALA A 222 -18.96 -16.69 15.94
C ALA A 222 -17.74 -17.59 15.79
N TYR A 223 -16.60 -17.14 16.31
CA TYR A 223 -15.37 -17.92 16.36
C TYR A 223 -15.70 -19.31 16.92
N ASP A 224 -15.64 -20.32 16.04
CA ASP A 224 -15.81 -21.71 16.41
C ASP A 224 -14.56 -22.12 17.18
N ARG A 225 -14.61 -21.93 18.50
CA ARG A 225 -13.57 -22.37 19.40
C ARG A 225 -13.75 -23.88 19.51
N THR A 226 -12.95 -24.63 18.77
CA THR A 226 -12.82 -26.07 18.92
C THR A 226 -12.47 -26.33 20.40
N GLN A 227 -13.47 -26.70 21.20
CA GLN A 227 -13.21 -27.23 22.53
C GLN A 227 -12.63 -28.61 22.31
N VAL A 228 -11.31 -28.70 22.47
CA VAL A 228 -10.63 -29.98 22.61
C VAL A 228 -11.21 -30.61 23.88
N VAL A 229 -12.05 -31.63 23.68
CA VAL A 229 -12.51 -32.52 24.75
C VAL A 229 -11.26 -33.19 25.31
N GLN A 230 -10.78 -32.71 26.45
CA GLN A 230 -9.70 -33.34 27.20
C GLN A 230 -10.27 -34.61 27.81
N GLN A 231 -9.86 -35.77 27.27
CA GLN A 231 -10.16 -37.05 27.87
C GLN A 231 -9.42 -37.15 29.21
N ASP A 232 -10.18 -37.16 30.30
CA ASP A 232 -9.71 -37.57 31.62
C ASP A 232 -9.21 -39.01 31.53
N GLN A 233 -7.90 -39.19 31.73
CA GLN A 233 -7.36 -40.50 32.05
C GLN A 233 -7.61 -40.77 33.54
N ALA A 234 -8.57 -41.64 33.80
CA ALA A 234 -8.71 -42.30 35.08
C ALA A 234 -7.50 -43.22 35.32
N GLN A 235 -6.63 -42.82 36.26
CA GLN A 235 -5.74 -43.72 36.99
C GLN A 235 -6.09 -43.61 38.47
N ASN A 236 -6.87 -44.58 38.95
CA ASN A 236 -6.63 -45.38 40.17
C ASN A 236 -7.72 -46.44 40.28
#